data_AF-A0A6L8G2U2-F1
#
_entry.id   AF-A0A6L8G2U2-F1
#
_cell.length_a   1.000
_cell.length_b   1.000
_cell.length_c   1.000
_cell.angle_alpha   90.00
_cell.angle_beta   90.00
_cell.angle_gamma   90.00
#
_symmetry.space_group_name_H-M   'P 1'
#
loop_
_entity.id
_entity.type
_entity.pdbx_description
1 polymer ?
#
loop_
_entity_poly.entity_id
_entity_poly.type
_entity_poly.pdbx_seq_one_letter_code
_entity_poly.pdbx_strand_id
1 'polypeptide(L)'
;MGDLEVGSRAFTPQGDSVNDQLFIQYTLFRVQQASVVKVGIYALNGRRVWQAQPEAQTAGHHTARWDGRDGAGQLVGPGIYLARVEVETDKGSEIRLQPVAVAY
;
A
#
# COMPACT_ATOMS: atom_id res chain seq x y z
N MET A 1 -13.22 4.19 6.51
CA MET A 1 -12.61 3.47 5.36
C MET A 1 -13.15 2.04 5.28
N GLY A 2 -13.28 1.48 4.08
CA GLY A 2 -13.63 0.08 3.85
C GLY A 2 -12.48 -0.88 4.12
N ASP A 3 -12.63 -2.14 3.73
CA ASP A 3 -11.55 -3.12 3.81
C ASP A 3 -10.38 -2.74 2.89
N LEU A 4 -9.17 -3.07 3.35
CA LEU A 4 -7.94 -2.95 2.59
C LEU A 4 -7.66 -4.32 1.99
N GLU A 5 -7.66 -4.38 0.66
CA GLU A 5 -7.32 -5.60 -0.07
C GLU A 5 -5.95 -5.43 -0.72
N VAL A 6 -5.13 -6.45 -0.56
CA VAL A 6 -3.84 -6.55 -1.23
C VAL A 6 -3.92 -7.84 -2.04
N GLY A 7 -3.81 -7.75 -3.38
CA GLY A 7 -4.16 -8.81 -4.33
C GLY A 7 -3.61 -10.22 -4.01
N SER A 8 -2.60 -10.68 -4.74
CA SER A 8 -1.97 -11.98 -4.47
C SER A 8 -1.27 -11.92 -3.10
N ARG A 9 -1.54 -12.89 -2.20
CA ARG A 9 -0.87 -12.96 -0.89
C ARG A 9 0.65 -13.18 -0.99
N ALA A 10 1.11 -13.66 -2.15
CA ALA A 10 2.50 -13.78 -2.51
C ALA A 10 2.80 -12.86 -3.70
N PHE A 11 3.77 -11.98 -3.51
CA PHE A 11 4.27 -11.03 -4.48
C PHE A 11 5.69 -11.43 -4.87
N THR A 12 5.95 -11.55 -6.18
CA THR A 12 7.17 -12.14 -6.71
C THR A 12 7.77 -11.21 -7.76
N PRO A 13 8.66 -10.27 -7.40
CA PRO A 13 9.17 -9.22 -8.29
C PRO A 13 10.45 -9.63 -9.05
N GLN A 14 10.47 -10.83 -9.62
CA GLN A 14 11.62 -11.35 -10.40
C GLN A 14 11.64 -10.88 -11.86
N GLY A 15 10.58 -10.22 -12.32
CA GLY A 15 10.49 -9.70 -13.69
C GLY A 15 10.03 -10.74 -14.72
N ASP A 16 9.32 -11.78 -14.30
CA ASP A 16 8.75 -12.80 -15.19
C ASP A 16 7.31 -12.49 -15.65
N SER A 17 6.81 -11.29 -15.29
CA SER A 17 5.46 -10.77 -15.49
C SER A 17 4.36 -11.46 -14.67
N VAL A 18 4.71 -12.38 -13.76
CA VAL A 18 3.75 -13.09 -12.91
C VAL A 18 3.89 -12.60 -11.46
N ASN A 19 2.82 -12.04 -10.90
CA ASN A 19 2.82 -11.48 -9.53
C ASN A 19 3.94 -10.45 -9.24
N ASP A 20 4.52 -9.84 -10.28
CA ASP A 20 5.54 -8.79 -10.22
C ASP A 20 5.01 -7.45 -9.71
N GLN A 21 3.69 -7.31 -9.57
CA GLN A 21 3.03 -6.08 -9.11
C GLN A 21 2.06 -6.36 -7.98
N LEU A 22 2.19 -5.55 -6.93
CA LEU A 22 1.25 -5.52 -5.82
C LEU A 22 0.25 -4.40 -6.05
N PHE A 23 -1.03 -4.76 -6.12
CA PHE A 23 -2.13 -3.80 -6.13
C PHE A 23 -2.69 -3.70 -4.71
N ILE A 24 -2.65 -2.49 -4.17
CA ILE A 24 -3.18 -2.12 -2.85
C ILE A 24 -4.49 -1.38 -3.11
N GLN A 25 -5.61 -2.06 -2.90
CA GLN A 25 -6.94 -1.58 -3.22
C GLN A 25 -7.68 -1.21 -1.93
N TYR A 26 -8.31 -0.05 -1.93
CA TYR A 26 -9.06 0.43 -0.77
C TYR A 26 -10.23 1.30 -1.17
N THR A 27 -11.25 1.33 -0.30
CA THR A 27 -12.45 2.14 -0.51
C THR A 27 -12.56 3.23 0.56
N LEU A 28 -12.69 4.46 0.11
CA LEU A 28 -12.93 5.61 0.98
C LEU A 28 -14.44 5.88 1.06
N PHE A 29 -15.04 5.55 2.21
CA PHE A 29 -16.44 5.86 2.49
C PHE A 29 -16.55 7.19 3.23
N ARG A 30 -17.52 8.02 2.83
CA ARG A 30 -17.97 9.21 3.59
C ARG A 30 -16.89 10.28 3.83
N VAL A 31 -15.98 10.48 2.88
CA VAL A 31 -15.10 11.65 2.88
C VAL A 31 -15.90 12.84 2.34
N GLN A 32 -16.22 13.81 3.19
CA GLN A 32 -17.01 14.99 2.80
C GLN A 32 -16.25 15.93 1.85
N GLN A 33 -14.91 15.92 1.94
CA GLN A 33 -13.98 16.67 1.11
C GLN A 33 -12.80 15.76 0.75
N ALA A 34 -11.97 16.17 -0.22
CA ALA A 34 -10.77 15.42 -0.56
C ALA A 34 -9.83 15.32 0.65
N SER A 35 -9.46 14.10 1.05
CA SER A 35 -8.56 13.84 2.18
C SER A 35 -7.20 13.38 1.66
N VAL A 36 -6.14 13.81 2.34
CA VAL A 36 -4.79 13.32 2.02
C VAL A 36 -4.68 11.86 2.42
N VAL A 37 -4.37 11.01 1.45
CA VAL A 37 -4.14 9.58 1.65
C VAL A 37 -2.66 9.26 1.53
N LYS A 38 -2.13 8.56 2.53
CA LYS A 38 -0.75 8.07 2.56
C LYS A 38 -0.77 6.55 2.43
N VAL A 39 -0.26 6.06 1.31
CA VAL A 39 -0.05 4.62 1.09
C VAL A 39 1.44 4.31 1.15
N GLY A 40 1.83 3.26 1.85
CA GLY A 40 3.22 2.83 1.88
C GLY A 40 3.41 1.38 2.27
N ILE A 41 4.61 0.89 2.01
CA ILE A 41 5.08 -0.45 2.39
C ILE A 41 6.15 -0.32 3.46
N TYR A 42 6.03 -1.14 4.49
CA TYR A 42 6.89 -1.11 5.67
C TYR A 42 7.45 -2.52 5.93
N ALA A 43 8.72 -2.60 6.33
CA ALA A 43 9.25 -3.82 6.90
C ALA A 43 8.67 -4.05 8.31
N LEU A 44 8.70 -5.30 8.82
CA LEU A 44 8.16 -5.64 10.15
C LEU A 44 8.79 -4.87 11.32
N ASN A 45 10.01 -4.35 11.14
CA ASN A 45 10.66 -3.47 12.12
C ASN A 45 10.16 -2.01 12.06
N GLY A 46 9.13 -1.72 11.28
CA GLY A 46 8.55 -0.38 11.12
C GLY A 46 9.28 0.51 10.12
N ARG A 47 10.39 0.06 9.50
CA ARG A 47 11.09 0.85 8.49
C ARG A 47 10.23 0.99 7.24
N ARG A 48 9.98 2.23 6.80
CA ARG A 48 9.31 2.51 5.53
C ARG A 48 10.24 2.15 4.37
N VAL A 49 9.75 1.29 3.49
CA VAL A 49 10.48 0.76 2.33
C VAL A 49 10.08 1.52 1.07
N TRP A 50 8.79 1.81 0.94
CA TRP A 50 8.23 2.52 -0.20
C TRP A 50 7.01 3.34 0.23
N GLN A 51 6.71 4.40 -0.52
CA GLN A 51 5.55 5.24 -0.32
C GLN A 51 5.03 5.76 -1.67
N ALA A 52 3.71 5.70 -1.86
CA ALA A 52 3.04 6.38 -2.95
C ALA A 52 3.09 7.90 -2.74
N GLN A 53 3.09 8.67 -3.82
CA GLN A 53 2.97 10.12 -3.70
C GLN A 53 1.67 10.46 -2.94
N PRO A 54 1.73 11.28 -1.88
CA PRO A 54 0.53 11.70 -1.16
C PRO A 54 -0.42 12.42 -2.11
N GLU A 55 -1.66 11.98 -2.14
CA GLU A 55 -2.69 12.55 -3.03
C GLU A 55 -3.95 12.85 -2.22
N ALA A 56 -4.59 13.97 -2.55
CA ALA A 56 -5.90 14.31 -2.01
C ALA A 56 -6.97 13.53 -2.79
N GLN A 57 -7.63 12.60 -2.11
CA GLN A 57 -8.59 11.68 -2.72
C GLN A 57 -9.99 11.90 -2.18
N THR A 58 -10.98 11.84 -3.06
CA THR A 58 -12.41 11.89 -2.70
C THR A 58 -12.96 10.48 -2.42
N ALA A 59 -14.22 10.39 -1.99
CA ALA A 59 -14.90 9.11 -1.80
C ALA A 59 -14.89 8.28 -3.09
N GLY A 60 -14.62 6.97 -2.98
CA GLY A 60 -14.52 6.07 -4.12
C GLY A 60 -13.53 4.94 -3.88
N HIS A 61 -13.30 4.17 -4.95
CA HIS A 61 -12.31 3.09 -5.00
C HIS A 61 -10.98 3.64 -5.51
N HIS A 62 -9.91 3.33 -4.79
CA HIS A 62 -8.55 3.77 -5.10
C HIS A 62 -7.61 2.59 -5.11
N THR A 63 -6.59 2.69 -5.96
CA THR A 63 -5.58 1.64 -6.11
C THR A 63 -4.20 2.28 -6.13
N ALA A 64 -3.33 1.84 -5.23
CA ALA A 64 -1.90 2.11 -5.32
C ALA A 64 -1.18 0.87 -5.88
N ARG A 65 -0.14 1.10 -6.67
CA ARG A 65 0.68 0.04 -7.27
C ARG A 65 2.09 0.10 -6.73
N TRP A 66 2.62 -1.06 -6.36
CA TRP A 66 4.01 -1.22 -5.96
C TRP A 66 4.65 -2.37 -6.75
N ASP A 67 5.86 -2.14 -7.23
CA ASP A 67 6.64 -3.06 -8.08
C ASP A 67 7.78 -3.75 -7.30
N GLY A 68 7.73 -3.72 -5.96
CA GLY A 68 8.69 -4.44 -5.13
C GLY A 68 10.00 -3.70 -4.94
N ARG A 69 10.09 -2.44 -5.37
CA ARG A 69 11.29 -1.62 -5.24
C ARG A 69 11.19 -0.66 -4.06
N ASP A 70 12.31 -0.45 -3.40
CA ASP A 70 12.43 0.54 -2.34
C ASP A 70 12.58 1.97 -2.90
N GLY A 71 12.74 2.95 -2.02
CA GLY A 71 12.95 4.35 -2.40
C GLY A 71 14.23 4.64 -3.21
N ALA A 72 15.17 3.69 -3.28
CA ALA A 72 16.36 3.77 -4.12
C ALA A 72 16.19 3.04 -5.46
N GLY A 73 15.02 2.46 -5.71
CA GLY A 73 14.74 1.66 -6.92
C GLY A 73 15.28 0.23 -6.85
N GLN A 74 15.80 -0.21 -5.70
CA GLN A 74 16.34 -1.56 -5.52
C GLN A 74 15.23 -2.54 -5.15
N LEU A 75 15.28 -3.76 -5.67
CA LEU A 75 14.36 -4.82 -5.26
C LEU A 75 14.54 -5.14 -3.79
N VAL A 76 13.40 -5.27 -3.09
CA VAL A 76 13.42 -5.66 -1.69
C VAL A 76 13.72 -7.15 -1.56
N GLY A 77 14.34 -7.54 -0.45
CA GLY A 77 14.60 -8.95 -0.15
C GLY A 77 13.31 -9.72 0.19
N PRO A 78 13.33 -11.06 0.12
CA PRO A 78 12.20 -11.90 0.52
C PRO A 78 11.88 -11.69 2.00
N GLY A 79 10.60 -11.80 2.34
CA GLY A 79 10.15 -11.64 3.71
C GLY A 79 8.72 -11.10 3.81
N ILE A 80 8.29 -10.83 5.04
CA ILE A 80 6.98 -10.24 5.31
C ILE A 80 7.12 -8.72 5.44
N TYR A 81 6.22 -8.02 4.77
CA TYR A 81 6.07 -6.58 4.78
C TYR A 81 4.63 -6.21 5.16
N LEU A 82 4.40 -4.94 5.48
CA LEU A 82 3.10 -4.39 5.81
C LEU A 82 2.73 -3.32 4.79
N ALA A 83 1.62 -3.53 4.08
CA ALA A 83 0.95 -2.48 3.33
C ALA A 83 0.13 -1.64 4.31
N ARG A 84 0.39 -0.34 4.35
CA ARG A 84 -0.29 0.62 5.22
C ARG A 84 -1.00 1.66 4.36
N VAL A 85 -2.29 1.85 4.64
CA VAL A 85 -3.06 2.98 4.12
C VAL A 85 -3.51 3.81 5.30
N GLU A 86 -3.20 5.11 5.25
CA GLU A 86 -3.58 6.09 6.26
C GLU A 86 -4.37 7.22 5.60
N VAL A 87 -5.50 7.56 6.19
CA VAL A 87 -6.41 8.59 5.70
C VAL A 87 -6.62 9.62 6.81
N GLU A 88 -6.33 10.88 6.51
CA GLU A 88 -6.62 11.99 7.43
C GLU A 88 -8.08 12.42 7.27
N THR A 89 -8.88 12.28 8.33
CA THR A 89 -10.30 12.68 8.36
C THR A 89 -10.53 13.81 9.37
N ASP A 90 -11.69 14.45 9.29
CA ASP A 90 -12.18 15.41 10.28
C ASP A 90 -12.27 14.85 11.70
N LYS A 91 -12.38 13.52 11.85
CA LYS A 91 -12.45 12.81 13.13
C LYS A 91 -11.12 12.24 13.62
N GLY A 92 -10.03 12.44 12.87
CA GLY A 92 -8.69 11.92 13.15
C GLY A 92 -8.13 11.05 12.01
N SER A 93 -7.00 10.39 12.28
CA SER A 93 -6.35 9.50 11.31
C SER A 93 -6.93 8.09 11.39
N GLU A 94 -7.44 7.57 10.27
CA GLU A 94 -7.78 6.15 10.11
C GLU A 94 -6.61 5.41 9.46
N ILE A 95 -6.18 4.30 10.07
CA ILE A 95 -5.09 3.46 9.56
C ILE A 95 -5.62 2.06 9.28
N ARG A 96 -5.20 1.46 8.15
CA ARG A 96 -5.36 0.05 7.83
C ARG A 96 -4.01 -0.56 7.48
N LEU A 97 -3.81 -1.79 7.92
CA LEU A 97 -2.59 -2.57 7.69
C LEU A 97 -2.97 -3.93 7.12
N GLN A 98 -2.22 -4.40 6.13
CA GLN A 98 -2.31 -5.75 5.58
C GLN A 98 -0.91 -6.36 5.42
N PRO A 99 -0.66 -7.57 5.96
CA PRO A 99 0.59 -8.29 5.70
C PRO A 99 0.72 -8.72 4.24
N VAL A 100 1.93 -8.64 3.70
CA VAL A 100 2.27 -9.03 2.34
C VAL A 100 3.55 -9.85 2.36
N ALA A 101 3.55 -11.01 1.73
CA ALA A 101 4.76 -11.81 1.56
C ALA A 101 5.44 -11.47 0.23
N VAL A 102 6.74 -11.19 0.28
CA VAL A 102 7.63 -11.10 -0.88
C VAL A 102 8.44 -12.38 -0.96
N ALA A 103 8.42 -13.05 -2.10
CA ALA A 103 9.17 -14.28 -2.35
C ALA A 103 9.67 -14.30 -3.81
N TYR A 104 10.79 -14.98 -4.06
CA TYR A 104 11.32 -15.24 -5.40
C TYR A 104 12.26 -16.45 -5.35
#